data_AF-A0A5B9WDG5-F1
#
_entry.id   AF-A0A5B9WDG5-F1
#
_cell.length_a   1.000
_cell.length_b   1.000
_cell.length_c   1.000
_cell.angle_alpha   90.00
_cell.angle_beta   90.00
_cell.angle_gamma   90.00
#
_symmetry.space_group_name_H-M   'P 1'
#
loop_
_entity.id
_entity.type
_entity.pdbx_description
1 polymer ?
#
loop_
_entity_poly.entity_id
_entity_poly.type
_entity_poly.pdbx_seq_one_letter_code
_entity_poly.pdbx_strand_id
1 'polypeptide(L)'
;MVRQQRLASFVGIFILAIPPATAGAAEPWKVGEPIVAYWAGPGFPGGGPLDDAAADQLAAGGWNLAWCTRPEELDVARRHRLRGLFSSTVLSPDSLADPTRREALVALVDRVRSHPAMYAYHITDEPGASAFPALGRLVAFLRERDPAHLAYINLLPTYANNQQLGVDGPILAAYEEHLRRFVEEVRPGLLSYDHYQFRRGDDAPDYFLNLALVRKRALDAGIPFLNIVQASSWVPGAAASPSSPRVPGPDELRFLVYTTLAYGAQGISYYVYHYPAHEGGMIDPDGKPSARYRALRALNPEFVAIARELQPLRSLAVHHAGPRPPGAVPLPEDGPFRLAPPIPPEPFKAGDRARGILLGSFGPAGAKDDSYRDATHVVVVNLDYRDERTTALAGPSPLEVFDAATGRWAPANGPRVELRLAGGAGKLVRVAAAPRAER
;
A
#
# COMPACT_ATOMS: atom_id res chain seq x y z
N MET A 1 74.42 49.62 19.97
CA MET A 1 75.03 49.03 18.76
C MET A 1 73.98 48.11 18.15
N VAL A 2 73.50 48.47 16.96
CA VAL A 2 72.34 47.88 16.27
C VAL A 2 72.61 46.41 15.90
N ARG A 3 71.66 45.51 16.17
CA ARG A 3 71.59 44.21 15.49
C ARG A 3 70.13 43.81 15.26
N GLN A 4 69.70 44.00 14.00
CA GLN A 4 68.54 43.34 13.43
C GLN A 4 68.76 41.82 13.45
N GLN A 5 67.77 41.06 13.91
CA GLN A 5 67.63 39.65 13.55
C GLN A 5 66.20 39.37 13.08
N ARG A 6 66.14 38.66 11.96
CA ARG A 6 64.99 38.43 11.09
C ARG A 6 64.04 37.41 11.73
N LEU A 7 62.74 37.71 11.72
CA LEU A 7 61.68 36.74 12.00
C LEU A 7 61.55 35.82 10.78
N ALA A 8 61.82 34.53 10.94
CA ALA A 8 61.49 33.50 9.97
C ALA A 8 60.14 32.87 10.36
N SER A 9 59.10 33.14 9.58
CA SER A 9 57.79 32.51 9.74
C SER A 9 57.83 31.08 9.20
N PHE A 10 57.74 30.09 10.08
CA PHE A 10 57.43 28.71 9.71
C PHE A 10 55.92 28.56 9.53
N VAL A 11 55.48 28.37 8.29
CA VAL A 11 54.11 27.93 7.99
C VAL A 11 54.05 26.42 8.23
N GLY A 12 53.53 26.02 9.38
CA GLY A 12 53.21 24.62 9.67
C GLY A 12 51.91 24.23 8.98
N ILE A 13 52.00 23.35 7.97
CA ILE A 13 50.84 22.71 7.35
C ILE A 13 50.31 21.67 8.34
N PHE A 14 49.21 21.99 9.04
CA PHE A 14 48.44 21.00 9.79
C PHE A 14 47.60 20.18 8.80
N ILE A 15 48.03 18.94 8.54
CA ILE A 15 47.18 17.94 7.90
C ILE A 15 46.19 17.46 8.96
N LEU A 16 44.96 17.98 8.93
CA LEU A 16 43.85 17.38 9.67
C LEU A 16 43.54 16.02 9.03
N ALA A 17 43.97 14.94 9.68
CA ALA A 17 43.48 13.60 9.38
C ALA A 17 42.00 13.53 9.79
N ILE A 18 41.09 13.63 8.82
CA ILE A 18 39.68 13.33 9.01
C ILE A 18 39.59 11.81 9.20
N PRO A 19 39.11 11.31 10.35
CA PRO A 19 38.91 9.88 10.51
C PRO A 19 37.88 9.40 9.48
N PRO A 20 38.07 8.23 8.86
CA PRO A 20 37.09 7.70 7.92
C PRO A 20 35.73 7.61 8.63
N ALA A 21 34.71 8.21 8.03
CA ALA A 21 33.34 8.05 8.49
C ALA A 21 33.06 6.55 8.53
N THR A 22 32.89 6.00 9.73
CA THR A 22 32.29 4.69 9.90
C THR A 22 30.92 4.78 9.29
N ALA A 23 30.75 4.22 8.08
CA ALA A 23 29.43 4.05 7.48
C ALA A 23 28.60 3.27 8.49
N GLY A 24 27.64 3.93 9.14
CA GLY A 24 26.68 3.26 10.00
C GLY A 24 26.04 2.14 9.20
N ALA A 25 25.84 0.98 9.82
CA ALA A 25 25.07 -0.10 9.20
C ALA A 25 23.75 0.48 8.69
N ALA A 26 23.47 0.32 7.39
CA ALA A 26 22.27 0.89 6.79
C ALA A 26 21.03 0.39 7.55
N GLU A 27 20.14 1.30 7.93
CA GLU A 27 18.93 0.93 8.66
C GLU A 27 18.08 -0.04 7.83
N PRO A 28 17.44 -1.04 8.47
CA PRO A 28 16.47 -1.89 7.79
C PRO A 28 15.36 -1.07 7.13
N TRP A 29 14.90 -1.53 5.96
CA TRP A 29 13.81 -0.90 5.22
C TRP A 29 12.58 -0.64 6.10
N LYS A 30 12.01 0.55 5.91
CA LYS A 30 10.74 0.99 6.48
C LYS A 30 9.94 1.63 5.34
N VAL A 31 8.61 1.67 5.47
CA VAL A 31 7.72 2.26 4.44
C VAL A 31 8.12 3.69 4.09
N GLY A 32 8.47 4.51 5.09
CA GLY A 32 8.61 5.95 4.89
C GLY A 32 7.26 6.56 4.48
N GLU A 33 7.21 7.25 3.34
CA GLU A 33 5.94 7.73 2.81
C GLU A 33 5.05 6.55 2.34
N PRO A 34 3.74 6.53 2.67
CA PRO A 34 2.80 5.52 2.17
C PRO A 34 2.91 5.32 0.65
N ILE A 35 2.72 4.08 0.20
CA ILE A 35 3.02 3.67 -1.17
C ILE A 35 1.79 3.88 -2.06
N VAL A 36 1.97 4.60 -3.16
CA VAL A 36 1.01 4.63 -4.27
C VAL A 36 1.77 4.21 -5.53
N ALA A 37 1.47 2.99 -5.98
CA ALA A 37 2.14 2.34 -7.10
C ALA A 37 1.12 1.99 -8.20
N TYR A 38 1.60 1.33 -9.23
CA TYR A 38 0.79 0.78 -10.31
C TYR A 38 1.38 -0.53 -10.80
N TRP A 39 0.55 -1.37 -11.40
CA TRP A 39 1.02 -2.53 -12.14
C TRP A 39 1.05 -2.21 -13.63
N ALA A 40 2.05 -2.73 -14.35
CA ALA A 40 2.26 -2.62 -15.80
C ALA A 40 2.00 -1.22 -16.44
N GLY A 41 3.08 -0.60 -16.91
CA GLY A 41 3.09 0.74 -17.49
C GLY A 41 4.54 1.25 -17.64
N PRO A 42 4.80 2.56 -17.60
CA PRO A 42 6.15 3.09 -17.79
C PRO A 42 7.17 2.45 -16.84
N GLY A 43 8.30 2.02 -17.38
CA GLY A 43 9.39 1.36 -16.64
C GLY A 43 9.14 -0.12 -16.31
N PHE A 44 7.93 -0.66 -16.52
CA PHE A 44 7.64 -2.08 -16.34
C PHE A 44 8.20 -2.90 -17.52
N PRO A 45 8.66 -4.15 -17.32
CA PRO A 45 9.04 -5.03 -18.42
C PRO A 45 7.93 -5.18 -19.48
N GLY A 46 8.15 -4.62 -20.68
CA GLY A 46 7.14 -4.62 -21.76
C GLY A 46 6.08 -3.51 -21.68
N GLY A 47 6.18 -2.59 -20.70
CA GLY A 47 5.26 -1.45 -20.52
C GLY A 47 5.81 -0.09 -21.00
N GLY A 48 6.92 -0.09 -21.74
CA GLY A 48 7.62 1.12 -22.20
C GLY A 48 8.63 1.67 -21.18
N PRO A 49 9.53 2.58 -21.57
CA PRO A 49 10.54 3.14 -20.68
C PRO A 49 9.94 4.09 -19.63
N LEU A 50 10.61 4.25 -18.50
CA LEU A 50 10.38 5.39 -17.61
C LEU A 50 11.23 6.57 -18.10
N ASP A 51 10.66 7.41 -18.96
CA ASP A 51 11.26 8.68 -19.39
C ASP A 51 10.68 9.88 -18.60
N ASP A 52 11.21 11.09 -18.84
CA ASP A 52 10.79 12.28 -18.09
C ASP A 52 9.30 12.61 -18.29
N ALA A 53 8.73 12.39 -19.50
CA ALA A 53 7.33 12.66 -19.76
C ALA A 53 6.40 11.68 -19.01
N ALA A 54 6.76 10.39 -18.99
CA ALA A 54 6.05 9.38 -18.22
C ALA A 54 6.17 9.64 -16.72
N ALA A 55 7.35 10.02 -16.24
CA ALA A 55 7.60 10.35 -14.84
C ALA A 55 6.83 11.60 -14.38
N ASP A 56 6.78 12.65 -15.20
CA ASP A 56 5.94 13.84 -14.98
C ASP A 56 4.47 13.45 -14.84
N GLN A 57 3.99 12.57 -15.73
CA GLN A 57 2.60 12.10 -15.69
C GLN A 57 2.30 11.25 -14.45
N LEU A 58 3.24 10.40 -14.01
CA LEU A 58 3.10 9.63 -12.77
C LEU A 58 3.05 10.56 -11.55
N ALA A 59 3.99 11.50 -11.45
CA ALA A 59 4.05 12.46 -10.35
C ALA A 59 2.78 13.35 -10.32
N ALA A 60 2.33 13.85 -11.48
CA ALA A 60 1.13 14.66 -11.60
C ALA A 60 -0.16 13.92 -11.22
N GLY A 61 -0.16 12.59 -11.29
CA GLY A 61 -1.24 11.71 -10.89
C GLY A 61 -1.15 11.22 -9.44
N GLY A 62 -0.13 11.63 -8.70
CA GLY A 62 0.06 11.28 -7.29
C GLY A 62 0.65 9.89 -7.04
N TRP A 63 1.19 9.21 -8.07
CA TRP A 63 2.02 8.04 -7.86
C TRP A 63 3.37 8.45 -7.28
N ASN A 64 3.91 7.64 -6.37
CA ASN A 64 5.20 7.91 -5.74
C ASN A 64 6.16 6.71 -5.75
N LEU A 65 5.80 5.63 -6.47
CA LEU A 65 6.66 4.50 -6.77
C LEU A 65 6.47 4.10 -8.25
N ALA A 66 7.56 4.12 -9.01
CA ALA A 66 7.61 3.82 -10.44
C ALA A 66 8.51 2.62 -10.73
N TRP A 67 8.16 1.86 -11.76
CA TRP A 67 8.98 0.74 -12.19
C TRP A 67 10.29 1.23 -12.83
N CYS A 68 11.36 0.46 -12.65
CA CYS A 68 12.64 0.67 -13.32
C CYS A 68 13.20 -0.70 -13.74
N THR A 69 13.71 -0.81 -14.96
CA THR A 69 14.41 -2.01 -15.44
C THR A 69 15.87 -1.72 -15.81
N ARG A 70 16.20 -0.43 -15.95
CA ARG A 70 17.55 0.03 -16.25
C ARG A 70 17.98 1.06 -15.22
N PRO A 71 19.22 1.03 -14.72
CA PRO A 71 19.66 1.95 -13.67
C PRO A 71 19.54 3.44 -14.01
N GLU A 72 19.64 3.83 -15.28
CA GLU A 72 19.38 5.21 -15.72
C GLU A 72 17.92 5.67 -15.49
N GLU A 73 16.97 4.75 -15.36
CA GLU A 73 15.56 5.08 -15.05
C GLU A 73 15.41 5.49 -13.58
N LEU A 74 16.34 5.08 -12.70
CA LEU A 74 16.38 5.58 -11.34
C LEU A 74 16.76 7.07 -11.30
N ASP A 75 17.60 7.55 -12.22
CA ASP A 75 17.90 8.98 -12.35
C ASP A 75 16.64 9.78 -12.75
N VAL A 76 15.82 9.22 -13.65
CA VAL A 76 14.53 9.80 -14.04
C VAL A 76 13.62 9.85 -12.82
N ALA A 77 13.42 8.72 -12.13
CA ALA A 77 12.61 8.67 -10.92
C ALA A 77 13.04 9.73 -9.90
N ARG A 78 14.35 9.86 -9.65
CA ARG A 78 14.91 10.88 -8.74
C ARG A 78 14.57 12.31 -9.16
N ARG A 79 14.75 12.66 -10.43
CA ARG A 79 14.45 14.02 -10.95
C ARG A 79 13.00 14.42 -10.68
N HIS A 80 12.09 13.46 -10.77
CA HIS A 80 10.65 13.63 -10.62
C HIS A 80 10.12 13.31 -9.22
N ARG A 81 11.01 13.11 -8.24
CA ARG A 81 10.68 12.78 -6.84
C ARG A 81 9.86 11.50 -6.69
N LEU A 82 10.06 10.56 -7.62
CA LEU A 82 9.53 9.21 -7.56
C LEU A 82 10.55 8.29 -6.90
N ARG A 83 10.03 7.25 -6.25
CA ARG A 83 10.81 6.09 -5.80
C ARG A 83 10.85 5.03 -6.90
N GLY A 84 11.88 4.20 -6.92
CA GLY A 84 12.12 3.17 -7.92
C GLY A 84 11.83 1.75 -7.40
N LEU A 85 10.97 1.04 -8.13
CA LEU A 85 10.73 -0.39 -8.02
C LEU A 85 11.54 -1.09 -9.13
N PHE A 86 12.73 -1.56 -8.77
CA PHE A 86 13.68 -2.10 -9.73
C PHE A 86 13.39 -3.57 -10.05
N SER A 87 13.34 -3.93 -11.32
CA SER A 87 13.11 -5.29 -11.81
C SER A 87 14.21 -5.72 -12.77
N SER A 88 14.61 -7.00 -12.71
CA SER A 88 15.65 -7.57 -13.55
C SER A 88 15.55 -9.09 -13.56
N THR A 89 15.95 -9.72 -14.67
CA THR A 89 15.94 -11.19 -14.82
C THR A 89 16.94 -11.91 -13.91
N VAL A 90 17.92 -11.19 -13.35
CA VAL A 90 18.86 -11.75 -12.37
C VAL A 90 18.31 -11.71 -10.94
N LEU A 91 17.22 -10.97 -10.66
CA LEU A 91 16.51 -10.98 -9.37
C LEU A 91 15.62 -12.23 -9.24
N SER A 92 16.23 -13.41 -9.39
CA SER A 92 15.56 -14.71 -9.35
C SER A 92 16.32 -15.67 -8.42
N PRO A 93 15.64 -16.61 -7.73
CA PRO A 93 16.30 -17.59 -6.89
C PRO A 93 17.36 -18.43 -7.62
N ASP A 94 17.17 -18.70 -8.92
CA ASP A 94 18.12 -19.48 -9.73
C ASP A 94 19.47 -18.77 -9.87
N SER A 95 19.48 -17.44 -9.79
CA SER A 95 20.72 -16.67 -9.81
C SER A 95 21.62 -16.96 -8.61
N LEU A 96 21.11 -17.51 -7.49
CA LEU A 96 21.95 -17.90 -6.37
C LEU A 96 22.69 -19.23 -6.59
N ALA A 97 22.15 -20.10 -7.46
CA ALA A 97 22.69 -21.43 -7.72
C ALA A 97 23.78 -21.43 -8.81
N ASP A 98 23.66 -20.53 -9.80
CA ASP A 98 24.63 -20.38 -10.88
C ASP A 98 25.69 -19.31 -10.54
N PRO A 99 27.01 -19.63 -10.52
CA PRO A 99 28.05 -18.68 -10.15
C PRO A 99 28.07 -17.40 -10.99
N THR A 100 27.88 -17.52 -12.31
CA THR A 100 27.91 -16.37 -13.23
C THR A 100 26.72 -15.45 -12.98
N ARG A 101 25.53 -16.02 -12.81
CA ARG A 101 24.32 -15.26 -12.49
C ARG A 101 24.39 -14.66 -11.09
N ARG A 102 25.05 -15.34 -10.14
CA ARG A 102 25.26 -14.81 -8.79
C ARG A 102 26.15 -13.59 -8.81
N GLU A 103 27.24 -13.63 -9.56
CA GLU A 103 28.10 -12.47 -9.79
C GLU A 103 27.33 -11.31 -10.44
N ALA A 104 26.49 -11.60 -11.45
CA ALA A 104 25.65 -10.59 -12.09
C ALA A 104 24.62 -9.98 -11.13
N LEU A 105 23.98 -10.80 -10.28
CA LEU A 105 23.06 -10.32 -9.24
C LEU A 105 23.79 -9.41 -8.24
N VAL A 106 24.96 -9.82 -7.77
CA VAL A 106 25.81 -9.01 -6.87
C VAL A 106 26.15 -7.67 -7.51
N ALA A 107 26.64 -7.69 -8.75
CA ALA A 107 27.02 -6.48 -9.47
C ALA A 107 25.82 -5.55 -9.70
N LEU A 108 24.64 -6.10 -9.99
CA LEU A 108 23.42 -5.33 -10.12
C LEU A 108 23.05 -4.63 -8.81
N VAL A 109 22.98 -5.39 -7.70
CA VAL A 109 22.63 -4.85 -6.38
C VAL A 109 23.61 -3.74 -5.98
N ASP A 110 24.92 -3.98 -6.13
CA ASP A 110 25.93 -2.97 -5.79
C ASP A 110 25.80 -1.68 -6.59
N ARG A 111 25.39 -1.79 -7.86
CA ARG A 111 25.22 -0.66 -8.76
C ARG A 111 24.00 0.19 -8.42
N VAL A 112 22.90 -0.41 -7.93
CA VAL A 112 21.64 0.31 -7.71
C VAL A 112 21.36 0.65 -6.25
N ARG A 113 21.89 -0.10 -5.28
CA ARG A 113 21.57 0.06 -3.84
C ARG A 113 21.92 1.42 -3.25
N SER A 114 22.90 2.14 -3.80
CA SER A 114 23.27 3.47 -3.32
C SER A 114 22.53 4.60 -4.04
N HIS A 115 21.67 4.26 -4.99
CA HIS A 115 20.97 5.28 -5.77
C HIS A 115 19.85 5.93 -4.93
N PRO A 116 19.76 7.27 -4.84
CA PRO A 116 18.81 7.93 -3.93
C PRO A 116 17.32 7.68 -4.21
N ALA A 117 16.97 7.27 -5.43
CA ALA A 117 15.61 6.86 -5.78
C ALA A 117 15.34 5.36 -5.62
N MET A 118 16.35 4.54 -5.33
CA MET A 118 16.13 3.10 -5.09
C MET A 118 15.19 2.93 -3.88
N TYR A 119 14.21 2.04 -3.99
CA TYR A 119 13.25 1.79 -2.91
C TYR A 119 12.96 0.30 -2.70
N ALA A 120 12.76 -0.44 -3.79
CA ALA A 120 12.45 -1.85 -3.73
C ALA A 120 12.96 -2.61 -4.96
N TYR A 121 13.29 -3.88 -4.78
CA TYR A 121 13.50 -4.87 -5.84
C TYR A 121 12.20 -5.65 -6.04
N HIS A 122 11.61 -5.62 -7.24
CA HIS A 122 10.55 -6.55 -7.59
C HIS A 122 11.18 -7.93 -7.88
N ILE A 123 10.69 -8.97 -7.20
CA ILE A 123 11.22 -10.33 -7.31
C ILE A 123 10.35 -11.19 -8.22
N THR A 124 9.07 -11.33 -7.91
CA THR A 124 8.13 -12.15 -8.67
C THR A 124 6.70 -11.77 -8.37
N ASP A 125 5.82 -12.14 -9.29
CA ASP A 125 4.38 -11.98 -9.25
C ASP A 125 3.71 -13.29 -8.78
N GLU A 126 2.75 -13.18 -7.86
CA GLU A 126 1.82 -14.24 -7.42
C GLU A 126 2.38 -15.68 -7.28
N PRO A 127 3.47 -15.92 -6.53
CA PRO A 127 4.09 -17.24 -6.45
C PRO A 127 3.29 -18.22 -5.60
N GLY A 128 3.22 -19.49 -6.03
CA GLY A 128 2.73 -20.60 -5.21
C GLY A 128 3.70 -21.00 -4.08
N ALA A 129 3.19 -21.67 -3.04
CA ALA A 129 3.96 -21.96 -1.82
C ALA A 129 5.14 -22.93 -2.01
N SER A 130 5.21 -23.66 -3.13
CA SER A 130 6.38 -24.47 -3.48
C SER A 130 7.63 -23.62 -3.79
N ALA A 131 7.45 -22.36 -4.23
CA ALA A 131 8.55 -21.45 -4.53
C ALA A 131 9.12 -20.74 -3.29
N PHE A 132 8.37 -20.68 -2.18
CA PHE A 132 8.71 -19.90 -0.99
C PHE A 132 10.08 -20.21 -0.37
N PRO A 133 10.54 -21.47 -0.26
CA PRO A 133 11.87 -21.74 0.28
C PRO A 133 12.99 -21.10 -0.56
N ALA A 134 12.84 -21.09 -1.88
CA ALA A 134 13.82 -20.50 -2.79
C ALA A 134 13.77 -18.96 -2.75
N LEU A 135 12.56 -18.40 -2.73
CA LEU A 135 12.35 -16.96 -2.58
C LEU A 135 12.88 -16.44 -1.24
N GLY A 136 12.68 -17.17 -0.15
CA GLY A 136 13.22 -16.82 1.17
C GLY A 136 14.74 -16.73 1.20
N ARG A 137 15.45 -17.62 0.48
CA ARG A 137 16.91 -17.52 0.33
C ARG A 137 17.33 -16.27 -0.43
N LEU A 138 16.62 -15.91 -1.52
CA LEU A 138 16.89 -14.68 -2.26
C LEU A 138 16.61 -13.43 -1.42
N VAL A 139 15.48 -13.40 -0.72
CA VAL A 139 15.11 -12.29 0.17
C VAL A 139 16.12 -12.15 1.32
N ALA A 140 16.60 -13.25 1.90
CA ALA A 140 17.65 -13.23 2.92
C ALA A 140 18.97 -12.68 2.36
N PHE A 141 19.39 -13.14 1.18
CA PHE A 141 20.58 -12.65 0.49
C PHE A 141 20.51 -11.13 0.20
N LEU A 142 19.38 -10.65 -0.32
CA LEU A 142 19.18 -9.23 -0.59
C LEU A 142 19.21 -8.41 0.71
N ARG A 143 18.54 -8.87 1.77
CA ARG A 143 18.54 -8.18 3.07
C ARG A 143 19.93 -8.10 3.70
N GLU A 144 20.76 -9.13 3.56
CA GLU A 144 22.14 -9.12 4.06
C GLU A 144 23.00 -8.10 3.30
N ARG A 145 22.83 -8.00 1.98
CA ARG A 145 23.65 -7.12 1.13
C ARG A 145 23.14 -5.67 1.08
N ASP A 146 21.83 -5.50 1.16
CA ASP A 146 21.12 -4.23 1.00
C ASP A 146 19.89 -4.18 1.94
N PRO A 147 20.12 -3.98 3.25
CA PRO A 147 19.03 -3.98 4.22
C PRO A 147 18.08 -2.77 4.07
N ALA A 148 18.49 -1.73 3.35
CA ALA A 148 17.75 -0.47 3.21
C ALA A 148 16.58 -0.55 2.22
N HIS A 149 16.54 -1.58 1.36
CA HIS A 149 15.55 -1.70 0.28
C HIS A 149 14.70 -2.96 0.41
N LEU A 150 13.42 -2.83 0.05
CA LEU A 150 12.46 -3.92 0.13
C LEU A 150 12.70 -4.95 -0.98
N ALA A 151 12.67 -6.24 -0.66
CA ALA A 151 12.41 -7.30 -1.65
C ALA A 151 10.90 -7.49 -1.76
N TYR A 152 10.32 -7.05 -2.86
CA TYR A 152 8.88 -6.95 -3.09
C TYR A 152 8.35 -8.14 -3.89
N ILE A 153 7.32 -8.78 -3.33
CA ILE A 153 6.56 -9.90 -3.90
C ILE A 153 5.08 -9.67 -3.52
N ASN A 154 4.18 -9.73 -4.49
CA ASN A 154 2.74 -9.78 -4.28
C ASN A 154 2.21 -11.22 -4.35
N LEU A 155 1.12 -11.47 -3.63
CA LEU A 155 0.53 -12.79 -3.46
C LEU A 155 -0.83 -12.92 -4.14
N LEU A 156 -1.18 -14.18 -4.38
CA LEU A 156 -2.46 -14.61 -4.88
C LEU A 156 -3.64 -14.15 -3.98
N PRO A 157 -4.84 -13.98 -4.56
CA PRO A 157 -6.10 -13.75 -3.85
C PRO A 157 -6.74 -15.03 -3.28
N THR A 158 -7.81 -14.84 -2.50
CA THR A 158 -8.69 -15.90 -1.98
C THR A 158 -9.37 -16.76 -3.04
N TYR A 159 -9.49 -16.28 -4.28
CA TYR A 159 -10.07 -17.05 -5.40
C TYR A 159 -9.03 -17.86 -6.20
N ALA A 160 -7.76 -17.86 -5.79
CA ALA A 160 -6.75 -18.76 -6.36
C ALA A 160 -6.99 -20.20 -5.91
N ASN A 161 -6.90 -21.16 -6.84
CA ASN A 161 -7.12 -22.58 -6.54
C ASN A 161 -5.92 -23.23 -5.83
N ASN A 162 -6.10 -24.44 -5.29
CA ASN A 162 -5.06 -25.18 -4.57
C ASN A 162 -3.76 -25.37 -5.39
N GLN A 163 -3.88 -25.57 -6.71
CA GLN A 163 -2.70 -25.71 -7.58
C GLN A 163 -1.91 -24.40 -7.66
N GLN A 164 -2.58 -23.26 -7.81
CA GLN A 164 -1.93 -21.94 -7.80
C GLN A 164 -1.30 -21.66 -6.43
N LEU A 165 -2.03 -21.92 -5.34
CA LEU A 165 -1.56 -21.71 -3.98
C LEU A 165 -0.39 -22.64 -3.60
N GLY A 166 -0.29 -23.81 -4.24
CA GLY A 166 0.66 -24.87 -3.86
C GLY A 166 0.36 -25.47 -2.48
N VAL A 167 -0.92 -25.48 -2.09
CA VAL A 167 -1.42 -25.97 -0.81
C VAL A 167 -2.74 -26.70 -1.03
N ASP A 168 -2.84 -27.93 -0.55
CA ASP A 168 -4.05 -28.74 -0.64
C ASP A 168 -5.02 -28.49 0.53
N GLY A 169 -6.30 -28.84 0.32
CA GLY A 169 -7.34 -28.77 1.35
C GLY A 169 -8.51 -27.84 0.98
N PRO A 170 -9.40 -27.53 1.94
CA PRO A 170 -10.44 -26.53 1.76
C PRO A 170 -9.85 -25.16 1.43
N ILE A 171 -10.41 -24.48 0.43
CA ILE A 171 -9.80 -23.30 -0.20
C ILE A 171 -9.39 -22.20 0.79
N LEU A 172 -10.23 -21.91 1.79
CA LEU A 172 -9.94 -20.91 2.81
C LEU A 172 -8.77 -21.31 3.70
N ALA A 173 -8.72 -22.57 4.14
CA ALA A 173 -7.62 -23.09 4.96
C ALA A 173 -6.32 -23.14 4.16
N ALA A 174 -6.39 -23.52 2.87
CA ALA A 174 -5.25 -23.50 1.96
C ALA A 174 -4.69 -22.08 1.77
N TYR A 175 -5.57 -21.08 1.66
CA TYR A 175 -5.19 -19.68 1.56
C TYR A 175 -4.52 -19.15 2.84
N GLU A 176 -5.10 -19.43 4.01
CA GLU A 176 -4.52 -19.04 5.30
C GLU A 176 -3.14 -19.66 5.53
N GLU A 177 -2.96 -20.91 5.11
CA GLU A 177 -1.70 -21.64 5.13
C GLU A 177 -0.69 -21.04 4.13
N HIS A 178 -1.13 -20.68 2.93
CA HIS A 178 -0.30 -19.97 1.95
C HIS A 178 0.24 -18.66 2.52
N LEU A 179 -0.61 -17.83 3.14
CA LEU A 179 -0.19 -16.60 3.81
C LEU A 179 0.79 -16.86 4.97
N ARG A 180 0.53 -17.90 5.77
CA ARG A 180 1.41 -18.31 6.90
C ARG A 180 2.80 -18.69 6.41
N ARG A 181 2.86 -19.61 5.43
CA ARG A 181 4.11 -20.11 4.85
C ARG A 181 4.91 -18.99 4.20
N PHE A 182 4.26 -18.06 3.50
CA PHE A 182 4.95 -16.91 2.93
C PHE A 182 5.66 -16.08 4.00
N VAL A 183 4.96 -15.71 5.09
CA VAL A 183 5.55 -14.94 6.18
C VAL A 183 6.70 -15.69 6.85
N GLU A 184 6.55 -16.99 7.13
CA GLU A 184 7.56 -17.76 7.85
C GLU A 184 8.79 -18.11 7.02
N GLU A 185 8.59 -18.51 5.76
CA GLU A 185 9.64 -19.00 4.86
C GLU A 185 10.31 -17.85 4.11
N VAL A 186 9.54 -16.86 3.63
CA VAL A 186 10.07 -15.72 2.85
C VAL A 186 10.50 -14.56 3.75
N ARG A 187 9.82 -14.38 4.89
CA ARG A 187 10.06 -13.27 5.84
C ARG A 187 10.04 -11.91 5.15
N PRO A 188 8.93 -11.51 4.50
CA PRO A 188 8.86 -10.28 3.72
C PRO A 188 8.96 -9.04 4.62
N GLY A 189 9.40 -7.91 4.08
CA GLY A 189 9.33 -6.60 4.77
C GLY A 189 7.94 -5.95 4.70
N LEU A 190 7.12 -6.37 3.74
CA LEU A 190 5.76 -5.90 3.49
C LEU A 190 4.95 -7.03 2.86
N LEU A 191 3.71 -7.20 3.29
CA LEU A 191 2.77 -8.16 2.69
C LEU A 191 2.00 -7.48 1.54
N SER A 192 2.07 -8.00 0.32
CA SER A 192 1.31 -7.47 -0.82
C SER A 192 0.45 -8.57 -1.41
N TYR A 193 -0.72 -8.22 -1.94
CA TYR A 193 -1.61 -9.17 -2.59
C TYR A 193 -2.55 -8.46 -3.57
N ASP A 194 -3.13 -9.27 -4.44
CA ASP A 194 -4.01 -8.83 -5.50
C ASP A 194 -5.44 -9.20 -5.17
N HIS A 195 -6.40 -8.31 -5.45
CA HIS A 195 -7.81 -8.68 -5.42
C HIS A 195 -8.68 -7.83 -6.35
N TYR A 196 -9.41 -8.49 -7.25
CA TYR A 196 -10.19 -7.84 -8.30
C TYR A 196 -11.67 -8.22 -8.24
N GLN A 197 -12.45 -7.42 -7.51
CA GLN A 197 -13.83 -7.78 -7.16
C GLN A 197 -14.89 -7.41 -8.19
N PHE A 198 -14.65 -6.42 -9.06
CA PHE A 198 -15.69 -5.90 -9.95
C PHE A 198 -15.78 -6.76 -11.20
N ARG A 199 -16.81 -7.60 -11.27
CA ARG A 199 -17.10 -8.47 -12.40
C ARG A 199 -18.22 -7.89 -13.26
N ARG A 200 -18.36 -8.38 -14.49
CA ARG A 200 -19.38 -7.89 -15.43
C ARG A 200 -20.81 -8.19 -14.96
N GLY A 201 -21.00 -9.32 -14.28
CA GLY A 201 -22.31 -9.75 -13.77
C GLY A 201 -22.63 -9.25 -12.36
N ASP A 202 -21.62 -9.08 -11.51
CA ASP A 202 -21.79 -8.81 -10.08
C ASP A 202 -20.48 -8.30 -9.42
N ASP A 203 -20.54 -8.07 -8.10
CA ASP A 203 -19.35 -7.86 -7.28
C ASP A 203 -18.96 -9.17 -6.57
N ALA A 204 -17.68 -9.54 -6.60
CA ALA A 204 -17.17 -10.75 -5.96
C ALA A 204 -17.36 -10.68 -4.44
N PRO A 205 -17.89 -11.74 -3.80
CA PRO A 205 -18.30 -11.67 -2.40
C PRO A 205 -17.13 -11.70 -1.40
N ASP A 206 -15.93 -12.09 -1.82
CA ASP A 206 -14.80 -12.41 -0.95
C ASP A 206 -13.79 -11.26 -0.77
N TYR A 207 -14.06 -10.06 -1.31
CA TYR A 207 -13.17 -8.90 -1.18
C TYR A 207 -12.81 -8.56 0.27
N PHE A 208 -13.82 -8.45 1.13
CA PHE A 208 -13.61 -8.13 2.54
C PHE A 208 -13.01 -9.29 3.34
N LEU A 209 -13.25 -10.54 2.91
CA LEU A 209 -12.61 -11.72 3.47
C LEU A 209 -11.11 -11.66 3.20
N ASN A 210 -10.71 -11.42 1.94
CA ASN A 210 -9.30 -11.35 1.58
C ASN A 210 -8.58 -10.21 2.33
N LEU A 211 -9.19 -9.02 2.36
CA LEU A 211 -8.68 -7.87 3.13
C LEU A 211 -8.50 -8.20 4.61
N ALA A 212 -9.49 -8.87 5.24
CA ALA A 212 -9.43 -9.25 6.65
C ALA A 212 -8.29 -10.23 6.94
N LEU A 213 -8.11 -11.24 6.08
CA LEU A 213 -7.07 -12.26 6.23
C LEU A 213 -5.67 -11.66 6.08
N VAL A 214 -5.47 -10.79 5.08
CA VAL A 214 -4.19 -10.11 4.86
C VAL A 214 -3.88 -9.14 5.99
N ARG A 215 -4.85 -8.31 6.40
CA ARG A 215 -4.71 -7.42 7.55
C ARG A 215 -4.29 -8.20 8.79
N LYS A 216 -4.99 -9.30 9.09
CA LYS A 216 -4.67 -10.14 10.24
C LYS A 216 -3.24 -10.68 10.15
N ARG A 217 -2.86 -11.27 9.02
CA ARG A 217 -1.51 -11.84 8.85
C ARG A 217 -0.41 -10.77 8.97
N ALA A 218 -0.64 -9.58 8.41
CA ALA A 218 0.29 -8.46 8.50
C ALA A 218 0.47 -7.98 9.95
N LEU A 219 -0.63 -7.86 10.71
CA LEU A 219 -0.59 -7.51 12.14
C LEU A 219 0.12 -8.57 12.98
N ASP A 220 -0.18 -9.85 12.75
CA ASP A 220 0.44 -10.99 13.45
C ASP A 220 1.97 -11.02 13.20
N ALA A 221 2.40 -10.65 11.99
CA ALA A 221 3.80 -10.60 11.57
C ALA A 221 4.51 -9.29 11.90
N GLY A 222 3.79 -8.25 12.35
CA GLY A 222 4.34 -6.93 12.63
C GLY A 222 4.87 -6.18 11.40
N ILE A 223 4.29 -6.42 10.22
CA ILE A 223 4.69 -5.79 8.95
C ILE A 223 3.54 -4.99 8.32
N PRO A 224 3.83 -3.94 7.54
CA PRO A 224 2.81 -3.25 6.74
C PRO A 224 2.26 -4.16 5.63
N PHE A 225 1.11 -3.80 5.08
CA PHE A 225 0.61 -4.42 3.85
C PHE A 225 0.23 -3.41 2.75
N LEU A 226 0.25 -3.89 1.51
CA LEU A 226 -0.15 -3.18 0.29
C LEU A 226 -1.28 -3.96 -0.41
N ASN A 227 -2.30 -3.26 -0.90
CA ASN A 227 -3.39 -3.86 -1.67
C ASN A 227 -3.25 -3.50 -3.16
N ILE A 228 -3.17 -4.50 -4.04
CA ILE A 228 -3.27 -4.28 -5.50
C ILE A 228 -4.74 -4.40 -5.89
N VAL A 229 -5.30 -3.27 -6.34
CA VAL A 229 -6.72 -3.12 -6.62
C VAL A 229 -6.99 -2.97 -8.11
N GLN A 230 -8.22 -3.30 -8.50
CA GLN A 230 -8.66 -3.28 -9.89
C GLN A 230 -8.76 -1.84 -10.44
N ALA A 231 -8.24 -1.65 -11.65
CA ALA A 231 -8.40 -0.44 -12.45
C ALA A 231 -8.67 -0.73 -13.94
N SER A 232 -8.69 -1.99 -14.34
CA SER A 232 -8.84 -2.44 -15.73
C SER A 232 -9.59 -3.78 -15.84
N SER A 233 -9.82 -4.21 -17.08
CA SER A 233 -10.24 -5.57 -17.42
C SER A 233 -9.22 -6.20 -18.38
N TRP A 234 -8.84 -7.45 -18.13
CA TRP A 234 -7.91 -8.22 -18.97
C TRP A 234 -8.62 -9.30 -19.80
N VAL A 235 -9.95 -9.30 -19.82
CA VAL A 235 -10.77 -10.19 -20.65
C VAL A 235 -11.75 -9.32 -21.46
N PRO A 236 -11.29 -8.79 -22.61
CA PRO A 236 -12.07 -7.83 -23.39
C PRO A 236 -13.10 -8.48 -24.33
N GLY A 237 -14.10 -7.69 -24.70
CA GLY A 237 -15.06 -8.03 -25.77
C GLY A 237 -15.80 -9.35 -25.62
N ALA A 238 -15.94 -10.09 -26.73
CA ALA A 238 -16.74 -11.31 -26.83
C ALA A 238 -16.19 -12.51 -26.02
N ALA A 239 -14.93 -12.43 -25.55
CA ALA A 239 -14.33 -13.46 -24.69
C ALA A 239 -14.80 -13.35 -23.24
N ALA A 240 -15.45 -12.25 -22.86
CA ALA A 240 -15.85 -12.01 -21.49
C ALA A 240 -17.09 -12.81 -21.09
N SER A 241 -17.03 -13.37 -19.88
CA SER A 241 -18.15 -13.98 -19.15
C SER A 241 -18.72 -13.04 -18.08
N PRO A 242 -19.87 -13.36 -17.45
CA PRO A 242 -20.35 -12.62 -16.28
C PRO A 242 -19.35 -12.57 -15.11
N SER A 243 -18.49 -13.59 -14.96
CA SER A 243 -17.43 -13.62 -13.94
C SER A 243 -16.15 -12.91 -14.36
N SER A 244 -16.06 -12.44 -15.60
CA SER A 244 -14.90 -11.70 -16.08
C SER A 244 -14.84 -10.31 -15.44
N PRO A 245 -13.63 -9.77 -15.19
CA PRO A 245 -13.46 -8.42 -14.66
C PRO A 245 -14.06 -7.38 -15.60
N ARG A 246 -14.56 -6.28 -15.04
CA ARG A 246 -14.94 -5.07 -15.79
C ARG A 246 -14.04 -3.90 -15.42
N VAL A 247 -14.09 -2.84 -16.22
CA VAL A 247 -13.40 -1.59 -15.90
C VAL A 247 -14.16 -0.85 -14.79
N PRO A 248 -13.56 -0.55 -13.64
CA PRO A 248 -14.22 0.19 -12.58
C PRO A 248 -14.34 1.69 -12.93
N GLY A 249 -15.42 2.31 -12.45
CA GLY A 249 -15.66 3.75 -12.53
C GLY A 249 -14.97 4.53 -11.39
N PRO A 250 -15.04 5.88 -11.42
CA PRO A 250 -14.43 6.74 -10.40
C PRO A 250 -14.88 6.46 -8.96
N ASP A 251 -16.17 6.18 -8.74
CA ASP A 251 -16.69 5.96 -7.39
C ASP A 251 -16.28 4.59 -6.82
N GLU A 252 -16.08 3.61 -7.70
CA GLU A 252 -15.55 2.29 -7.35
C GLU A 252 -14.06 2.34 -7.03
N LEU A 253 -13.30 3.18 -7.73
CA LEU A 253 -11.90 3.48 -7.36
C LEU A 253 -11.82 4.18 -6.01
N ARG A 254 -12.74 5.11 -5.73
CA ARG A 254 -12.85 5.75 -4.40
C ARG A 254 -13.15 4.72 -3.31
N PHE A 255 -14.12 3.83 -3.55
CA PHE A 255 -14.43 2.71 -2.68
C PHE A 255 -13.17 1.89 -2.36
N LEU A 256 -12.43 1.44 -3.38
CA LEU A 256 -11.21 0.65 -3.22
C LEU A 256 -10.14 1.37 -2.38
N VAL A 257 -9.97 2.68 -2.57
CA VAL A 257 -9.01 3.50 -1.81
C VAL A 257 -9.40 3.56 -0.33
N TYR A 258 -10.66 3.90 -0.03
CA TYR A 258 -11.09 4.11 1.35
C TYR A 258 -11.28 2.81 2.13
N THR A 259 -11.72 1.71 1.50
CA THR A 259 -11.73 0.39 2.16
C THR A 259 -10.31 -0.09 2.47
N THR A 260 -9.36 0.13 1.56
CA THR A 260 -7.93 -0.19 1.79
C THR A 260 -7.35 0.60 2.96
N LEU A 261 -7.67 1.90 3.09
CA LEU A 261 -7.31 2.74 4.24
C LEU A 261 -7.95 2.24 5.54
N ALA A 262 -9.24 1.91 5.53
CA ALA A 262 -9.96 1.46 6.72
C ALA A 262 -9.42 0.14 7.28
N TYR A 263 -8.89 -0.74 6.42
CA TYR A 263 -8.19 -1.96 6.85
C TYR A 263 -6.74 -1.72 7.30
N GLY A 264 -6.22 -0.50 7.15
CA GLY A 264 -4.91 -0.09 7.68
C GLY A 264 -3.74 -0.34 6.75
N ALA A 265 -3.97 -0.45 5.44
CA ALA A 265 -2.89 -0.62 4.48
C ALA A 265 -1.94 0.61 4.50
N GLN A 266 -0.67 0.35 4.23
CA GLN A 266 0.35 1.38 4.06
C GLN A 266 0.79 1.52 2.59
N GLY A 267 0.14 0.77 1.71
CA GLY A 267 0.30 0.91 0.27
C GLY A 267 -0.95 0.54 -0.52
N ILE A 268 -1.06 1.11 -1.71
CA ILE A 268 -2.04 0.74 -2.74
C ILE A 268 -1.36 0.71 -4.11
N SER A 269 -1.73 -0.26 -4.94
CA SER A 269 -1.31 -0.35 -6.34
C SER A 269 -2.52 -0.62 -7.23
N TYR A 270 -2.45 -0.21 -8.49
CA TYR A 270 -3.58 -0.32 -9.42
C TYR A 270 -3.24 -1.23 -10.61
N TYR A 271 -3.99 -2.32 -10.75
CA TYR A 271 -3.92 -3.21 -11.92
C TYR A 271 -4.98 -2.77 -12.97
N VAL A 272 -4.62 -2.03 -14.00
CA VAL A 272 -3.28 -1.78 -14.55
C VAL A 272 -3.11 -0.31 -14.93
N TYR A 273 -1.88 0.20 -15.04
CA TYR A 273 -1.64 1.55 -15.53
C TYR A 273 -1.95 1.63 -17.03
N HIS A 274 -1.24 0.85 -17.84
CA HIS A 274 -1.61 0.53 -19.21
C HIS A 274 -0.86 -0.73 -19.65
N TYR A 275 -1.50 -1.64 -20.37
CA TYR A 275 -0.82 -2.82 -20.93
C TYR A 275 -1.58 -3.35 -22.14
N PRO A 276 -0.90 -3.99 -23.13
CA PRO A 276 -1.57 -4.56 -24.29
C PRO A 276 -2.71 -5.53 -23.91
N ALA A 277 -3.74 -5.57 -24.75
CA ALA A 277 -4.93 -6.42 -24.60
C ALA A 277 -5.77 -6.20 -23.31
N HIS A 278 -5.56 -5.07 -22.61
CA HIS A 278 -6.41 -4.66 -21.49
C HIS A 278 -7.42 -3.59 -21.94
N GLU A 279 -8.64 -3.67 -21.42
CA GLU A 279 -9.64 -2.60 -21.47
C GLU A 279 -9.49 -1.70 -20.23
N GLY A 280 -9.54 -0.39 -20.43
CA GLY A 280 -9.42 0.57 -19.33
C GLY A 280 -7.97 0.94 -19.01
N GLY A 281 -7.67 1.17 -17.73
CA GLY A 281 -6.38 1.71 -17.27
C GLY A 281 -6.34 3.23 -17.17
N MET A 282 -5.16 3.75 -16.86
CA MET A 282 -4.92 5.16 -16.56
C MET A 282 -4.78 6.02 -17.81
N ILE A 283 -4.37 5.42 -18.92
CA ILE A 283 -4.14 6.10 -20.19
C ILE A 283 -5.03 5.49 -21.26
N ASP A 284 -5.72 6.34 -22.01
CA ASP A 284 -6.53 5.93 -23.16
C ASP A 284 -5.62 5.58 -24.36
N PRO A 285 -6.11 4.84 -25.38
CA PRO A 285 -5.27 4.41 -26.50
C PRO A 285 -4.56 5.54 -27.28
N ASP A 286 -5.06 6.77 -27.19
CA ASP A 286 -4.46 7.96 -27.80
C ASP A 286 -3.35 8.62 -26.93
N GLY A 287 -2.99 7.99 -25.81
CA GLY A 287 -1.95 8.44 -24.90
C GLY A 287 -2.42 9.47 -23.86
N LYS A 288 -3.72 9.82 -23.81
CA LYS A 288 -4.22 10.84 -22.89
C LYS A 288 -4.67 10.25 -21.54
N PRO A 289 -4.61 11.05 -20.46
CA PRO A 289 -5.21 10.69 -19.17
C PRO A 289 -6.69 10.33 -19.27
N SER A 290 -7.04 9.13 -18.81
CA SER A 290 -8.42 8.64 -18.77
C SER A 290 -9.22 9.27 -17.62
N ALA A 291 -10.54 9.04 -17.59
CA ALA A 291 -11.37 9.43 -16.44
C ALA A 291 -10.89 8.80 -15.12
N ARG A 292 -10.32 7.58 -15.17
CA ARG A 292 -9.79 6.87 -14.00
C ARG A 292 -8.50 7.52 -13.49
N TYR A 293 -7.59 7.91 -14.39
CA TYR A 293 -6.41 8.70 -14.01
C TYR A 293 -6.83 9.99 -13.31
N ARG A 294 -7.82 10.72 -13.84
CA ARG A 294 -8.28 11.97 -13.22
C ARG A 294 -8.89 11.74 -11.84
N ALA A 295 -9.62 10.64 -11.64
CA ALA A 295 -10.12 10.26 -10.33
C ALA A 295 -8.97 9.95 -9.35
N LEU A 296 -8.00 9.13 -9.77
CA LEU A 296 -6.85 8.77 -8.92
C LEU A 296 -5.90 9.94 -8.67
N ARG A 297 -5.80 10.91 -9.58
CA ARG A 297 -5.04 12.15 -9.34
C ARG A 297 -5.51 12.89 -8.09
N ALA A 298 -6.80 12.81 -7.75
CA ALA A 298 -7.33 13.33 -6.49
C ALA A 298 -7.16 12.33 -5.34
N LEU A 299 -7.45 11.06 -5.57
CA LEU A 299 -7.51 10.03 -4.52
C LEU A 299 -6.13 9.57 -4.02
N ASN A 300 -5.10 9.59 -4.86
CA ASN A 300 -3.76 9.14 -4.51
C ASN A 300 -3.14 10.03 -3.40
N PRO A 301 -3.15 11.37 -3.50
CA PRO A 301 -2.75 12.24 -2.39
C PRO A 301 -3.60 12.06 -1.13
N GLU A 302 -4.92 11.85 -1.26
CA GLU A 302 -5.79 11.58 -0.12
C GLU A 302 -5.39 10.29 0.61
N PHE A 303 -5.08 9.23 -0.15
CA PHE A 303 -4.55 7.98 0.41
C PHE A 303 -3.28 8.22 1.20
N VAL A 304 -2.30 8.91 0.62
CA VAL A 304 -1.03 9.21 1.29
C VAL A 304 -1.24 10.03 2.56
N ALA A 305 -2.09 11.05 2.51
CA ALA A 305 -2.36 11.92 3.66
C ALA A 305 -2.99 11.14 4.83
N ILE A 306 -4.02 10.32 4.56
CA ILE A 306 -4.69 9.54 5.59
C ILE A 306 -3.78 8.42 6.11
N ALA A 307 -3.14 7.65 5.21
CA ALA A 307 -2.25 6.55 5.60
C ALA A 307 -1.06 7.04 6.45
N ARG A 308 -0.59 8.27 6.24
CA ARG A 308 0.45 8.91 7.06
C ARG A 308 -0.02 9.17 8.49
N GLU A 309 -1.24 9.67 8.69
CA GLU A 309 -1.83 9.85 10.03
C GLU A 309 -2.05 8.51 10.74
N LEU A 310 -2.34 7.44 9.97
CA LEU A 310 -2.54 6.10 10.50
C LEU A 310 -1.24 5.32 10.76
N GLN A 311 -0.14 5.67 10.11
CA GLN A 311 1.14 4.97 10.20
C GLN A 311 1.69 4.79 11.63
N PRO A 312 1.61 5.77 12.55
CA PRO A 312 2.07 5.59 13.94
C PRO A 312 1.06 4.81 14.81
N LEU A 313 -0.07 4.39 14.26
CA LEU A 313 -1.16 3.74 14.98
C LEU A 313 -1.22 2.24 14.66
N ARG A 314 -1.79 1.46 15.58
CA ARG A 314 -2.17 0.06 15.32
C ARG A 314 -3.61 0.03 14.79
N SER A 315 -3.85 -0.74 13.73
CA SER A 315 -5.22 -1.10 13.35
C SER A 315 -5.79 -2.07 14.37
N LEU A 316 -6.84 -1.67 15.10
CA LEU A 316 -7.40 -2.44 16.20
C LEU A 316 -8.56 -3.32 15.73
N ALA A 317 -9.54 -2.74 15.04
CA ALA A 317 -10.69 -3.47 14.56
C ALA A 317 -11.20 -2.88 13.24
N VAL A 318 -11.92 -3.71 12.47
CA VAL A 318 -12.64 -3.27 11.28
C VAL A 318 -14.05 -3.84 11.36
N HIS A 319 -15.02 -2.95 11.47
CA HIS A 319 -16.42 -3.32 11.69
C HIS A 319 -17.31 -2.86 10.54
N HIS A 320 -18.33 -3.65 10.24
CA HIS A 320 -19.33 -3.36 9.22
C HIS A 320 -20.69 -3.13 9.89
N ALA A 321 -21.40 -2.10 9.43
CA ALA A 321 -22.79 -1.82 9.80
C ALA A 321 -23.66 -1.89 8.54
N GLY A 322 -24.70 -2.74 8.55
CA GLY A 322 -25.49 -3.10 7.36
C GLY A 322 -25.27 -4.55 6.94
N PRO A 323 -25.23 -4.84 5.61
CA PRO A 323 -24.92 -6.18 5.11
C PRO A 323 -23.59 -6.74 5.62
N ARG A 324 -23.55 -8.07 5.80
CA ARG A 324 -22.37 -8.80 6.31
C ARG A 324 -21.78 -9.71 5.24
N PRO A 325 -20.92 -9.19 4.35
CA PRO A 325 -20.18 -10.03 3.41
C PRO A 325 -19.21 -10.97 4.15
N PRO A 326 -18.73 -12.03 3.49
CA PRO A 326 -17.63 -12.86 3.99
C PRO A 326 -16.49 -12.03 4.59
N GLY A 327 -16.05 -12.38 5.79
CA GLY A 327 -14.99 -11.67 6.54
C GLY A 327 -15.43 -10.42 7.29
N ALA A 328 -16.69 -9.97 7.17
CA ALA A 328 -17.19 -8.83 7.91
C ALA A 328 -17.44 -9.17 9.39
N VAL A 329 -16.95 -8.30 10.28
CA VAL A 329 -17.26 -8.33 11.71
C VAL A 329 -18.30 -7.25 12.00
N PRO A 330 -19.40 -7.53 12.72
CA PRO A 330 -20.43 -6.53 13.02
C PRO A 330 -19.92 -5.43 13.95
N LEU A 331 -20.44 -4.22 13.81
CA LEU A 331 -20.17 -3.12 14.74
C LEU A 331 -20.79 -3.41 16.12
N PRO A 332 -20.00 -3.42 17.22
CA PRO A 332 -20.52 -3.61 18.57
C PRO A 332 -21.34 -2.39 19.04
N GLU A 333 -22.38 -2.64 19.83
CA GLU A 333 -23.27 -1.58 20.35
C GLU A 333 -22.58 -0.64 21.35
N ASP A 334 -21.60 -1.17 22.09
CA ASP A 334 -20.91 -0.50 23.19
C ASP A 334 -19.47 -0.08 22.84
N GLY A 335 -19.18 0.07 21.55
CA GLY A 335 -17.90 0.58 21.07
C GLY A 335 -17.68 2.08 21.31
N PRO A 336 -16.42 2.55 21.28
CA PRO A 336 -16.09 3.96 21.52
C PRO A 336 -16.64 4.89 20.42
N PHE A 337 -16.62 4.42 19.17
CA PHE A 337 -17.20 5.12 18.03
C PHE A 337 -18.48 4.41 17.60
N ARG A 338 -19.59 5.17 17.50
CA ARG A 338 -20.94 4.64 17.21
C ARG A 338 -21.62 5.46 16.13
N LEU A 339 -22.42 4.78 15.31
CA LEU A 339 -23.29 5.43 14.33
C LEU A 339 -24.58 5.90 15.00
N ALA A 340 -25.04 7.11 14.68
CA ALA A 340 -26.22 7.71 15.27
C ALA A 340 -27.13 8.38 14.21
N PRO A 341 -28.22 7.73 13.76
CA PRO A 341 -28.75 6.47 14.29
C PRO A 341 -27.89 5.25 13.92
N PRO A 342 -27.97 4.14 14.68
CA PRO A 342 -27.36 2.88 14.30
C PRO A 342 -27.91 2.38 12.96
N ILE A 343 -27.06 1.73 12.17
CA ILE A 343 -27.49 1.04 10.93
C ILE A 343 -27.74 -0.43 11.28
N PRO A 344 -28.97 -0.94 11.09
CA PRO A 344 -29.31 -2.31 11.46
C PRO A 344 -28.56 -3.32 10.59
N PRO A 345 -28.31 -4.54 11.11
CA PRO A 345 -27.74 -5.61 10.31
C PRO A 345 -28.70 -6.01 9.18
N GLU A 346 -28.14 -6.25 8.00
CA GLU A 346 -28.89 -6.76 6.85
C GLU A 346 -28.28 -8.11 6.40
N PRO A 347 -29.08 -9.02 5.83
CA PRO A 347 -28.53 -10.20 5.16
C PRO A 347 -27.69 -9.77 3.97
N PHE A 348 -26.55 -10.41 3.77
CA PHE A 348 -25.77 -10.30 2.55
C PHE A 348 -26.14 -11.44 1.61
N LYS A 349 -26.35 -11.12 0.33
CA LYS A 349 -26.51 -12.10 -0.74
C LYS A 349 -25.28 -12.03 -1.64
N ALA A 350 -24.70 -13.18 -1.96
CA ALA A 350 -23.55 -13.23 -2.87
C ALA A 350 -23.89 -12.60 -4.23
N GLY A 351 -22.96 -11.78 -4.73
CA GLY A 351 -23.16 -10.97 -5.95
C GLY A 351 -23.80 -9.60 -5.69
N ASP A 352 -24.31 -9.34 -4.48
CA ASP A 352 -24.75 -7.99 -4.13
C ASP A 352 -23.55 -7.06 -4.00
N ARG A 353 -23.78 -5.81 -4.39
CA ARG A 353 -22.85 -4.72 -4.12
C ARG A 353 -22.69 -4.53 -2.62
N ALA A 354 -21.48 -4.16 -2.20
CA ALA A 354 -21.26 -3.70 -0.83
C ALA A 354 -22.17 -2.50 -0.54
N ARG A 355 -22.80 -2.51 0.64
CA ARG A 355 -23.64 -1.42 1.16
C ARG A 355 -23.40 -1.31 2.66
N GLY A 356 -23.79 -0.18 3.24
CA GLY A 356 -23.60 0.06 4.68
C GLY A 356 -22.45 1.03 4.97
N ILE A 357 -21.92 0.94 6.18
CA ILE A 357 -20.77 1.74 6.61
C ILE A 357 -19.70 0.81 7.19
N LEU A 358 -18.45 1.05 6.81
CA LEU A 358 -17.26 0.41 7.37
C LEU A 358 -16.60 1.36 8.37
N LEU A 359 -16.20 0.83 9.53
CA LEU A 359 -15.43 1.55 10.55
C LEU A 359 -14.11 0.82 10.78
N GLY A 360 -13.02 1.41 10.29
CA GLY A 360 -11.67 0.99 10.63
C GLY A 360 -11.18 1.75 11.86
N SER A 361 -11.06 1.08 13.00
CA SER A 361 -10.66 1.67 14.28
C SER A 361 -9.16 1.52 14.53
N PHE A 362 -8.51 2.61 14.94
CA PHE A 362 -7.07 2.68 15.17
C PHE A 362 -6.75 3.29 16.54
N GLY A 363 -5.64 2.86 17.13
CA GLY A 363 -5.19 3.34 18.44
C GLY A 363 -3.68 3.27 18.61
N PRO A 364 -3.16 3.47 19.83
CA PRO A 364 -1.72 3.49 20.10
C PRO A 364 -0.99 2.25 19.56
N ALA A 365 0.23 2.40 19.05
CA ALA A 365 0.99 1.29 18.47
C ALA A 365 1.18 0.07 19.41
N GLY A 366 1.26 0.30 20.72
CA GLY A 366 1.42 -0.75 21.75
C GLY A 366 0.11 -1.40 22.22
N ALA A 367 -1.02 -1.05 21.61
CA ALA A 367 -2.33 -1.59 21.94
C ALA A 367 -2.43 -3.09 21.55
N LYS A 368 -3.21 -3.88 22.30
CA LYS A 368 -3.36 -5.34 22.11
C LYS A 368 -4.56 -5.69 21.22
N ASP A 369 -4.69 -6.92 20.75
CA ASP A 369 -5.75 -7.27 19.77
C ASP A 369 -7.19 -7.07 20.30
N ASP A 370 -7.43 -7.21 21.60
CA ASP A 370 -8.74 -6.97 22.22
C ASP A 370 -8.96 -5.53 22.70
N SER A 371 -8.04 -4.62 22.37
CA SER A 371 -8.05 -3.22 22.86
C SER A 371 -8.86 -2.26 21.97
N TYR A 372 -9.81 -2.76 21.17
CA TYR A 372 -10.60 -1.88 20.28
C TYR A 372 -11.32 -0.74 21.02
N ARG A 373 -11.58 -0.91 22.31
CA ARG A 373 -12.15 0.14 23.20
C ARG A 373 -11.21 1.33 23.41
N ASP A 374 -9.91 1.14 23.18
CA ASP A 374 -8.86 2.17 23.26
C ASP A 374 -8.67 2.89 21.91
N ALA A 375 -9.57 2.66 20.94
CA ALA A 375 -9.51 3.36 19.66
C ALA A 375 -9.63 4.87 19.85
N THR A 376 -8.68 5.59 19.29
CA THR A 376 -8.62 7.06 19.31
C THR A 376 -8.94 7.65 17.94
N HIS A 377 -8.85 6.83 16.88
CA HIS A 377 -9.07 7.23 15.50
C HIS A 377 -10.01 6.22 14.82
N VAL A 378 -10.79 6.69 13.86
CA VAL A 378 -11.65 5.85 13.03
C VAL A 378 -11.70 6.37 11.60
N VAL A 379 -11.52 5.48 10.63
CA VAL A 379 -11.85 5.72 9.23
C VAL A 379 -13.28 5.23 9.00
N VAL A 380 -14.19 6.14 8.70
CA VAL A 380 -15.60 5.85 8.39
C VAL A 380 -15.78 5.88 6.87
N VAL A 381 -16.23 4.78 6.28
CA VAL A 381 -16.39 4.65 4.82
C VAL A 381 -17.83 4.33 4.46
N ASN A 382 -18.38 5.06 3.50
CA ASN A 382 -19.64 4.71 2.86
C ASN A 382 -19.41 3.56 1.88
N LEU A 383 -19.91 2.36 2.21
CA LEU A 383 -19.75 1.19 1.34
C LEU A 383 -20.67 1.22 0.12
N ASP A 384 -21.73 2.04 0.15
CA ASP A 384 -22.56 2.24 -1.03
C ASP A 384 -21.83 3.16 -2.02
N TYR A 385 -21.18 2.57 -3.01
CA TYR A 385 -20.38 3.33 -3.96
C TYR A 385 -21.17 4.03 -5.06
N ARG A 386 -22.50 3.87 -5.12
CA ARG A 386 -23.33 4.59 -6.10
C ARG A 386 -24.05 5.78 -5.52
N ASP A 387 -24.31 5.76 -4.23
CA ASP A 387 -25.17 6.73 -3.58
C ASP A 387 -24.43 7.49 -2.47
N GLU A 388 -24.70 8.79 -2.38
CA GLU A 388 -24.26 9.60 -1.24
C GLU A 388 -25.00 9.17 0.02
N ARG A 389 -24.29 9.17 1.15
CA ARG A 389 -24.86 8.91 2.47
C ARG A 389 -24.45 9.99 3.46
N THR A 390 -25.44 10.52 4.16
CA THR A 390 -25.23 11.28 5.40
C THR A 390 -25.40 10.35 6.60
N THR A 391 -24.45 10.39 7.53
CA THR A 391 -24.51 9.68 8.81
C THR A 391 -23.98 10.59 9.92
N ALA A 392 -24.21 10.24 11.19
CA ALA A 392 -23.49 10.88 12.28
C ALA A 392 -22.67 9.85 13.04
N LEU A 393 -21.46 10.24 13.40
CA LEU A 393 -20.55 9.50 14.25
C LEU A 393 -20.56 10.14 15.64
N ALA A 394 -20.80 9.34 16.67
CA ALA A 394 -20.62 9.70 18.06
C ALA A 394 -19.35 9.02 18.60
N GLY A 395 -18.53 9.76 19.33
CA GLY A 395 -17.31 9.26 19.97
C GLY A 395 -17.33 9.44 21.49
N PRO A 396 -16.25 9.04 22.18
CA PRO A 396 -16.18 9.06 23.64
C PRO A 396 -15.90 10.46 24.22
N SER A 397 -15.48 11.41 23.39
CA SER A 397 -15.08 12.78 23.76
C SER A 397 -15.12 13.67 22.50
N PRO A 398 -14.89 15.00 22.59
CA PRO A 398 -14.94 15.88 21.42
C PRO A 398 -14.13 15.34 20.23
N LEU A 399 -14.66 15.48 19.02
CA LEU A 399 -14.08 14.89 17.82
C LEU A 399 -13.38 15.93 16.94
N GLU A 400 -12.43 15.49 16.14
CA GLU A 400 -11.84 16.24 15.04
C GLU A 400 -11.94 15.43 13.74
N VAL A 401 -12.21 16.08 12.61
CA VAL A 401 -12.27 15.45 11.29
C VAL A 401 -11.05 15.88 10.49
N PHE A 402 -10.39 14.92 9.85
CA PHE A 402 -9.25 15.18 8.99
C PHE A 402 -9.71 15.57 7.59
N ASP A 403 -9.21 16.69 7.10
CA ASP A 403 -9.31 17.09 5.70
C ASP A 403 -8.06 16.65 4.95
N ALA A 404 -8.18 15.56 4.19
CA ALA A 404 -7.09 14.97 3.43
C ALA A 404 -6.56 15.88 2.30
N ALA A 405 -7.36 16.85 1.82
CA ALA A 405 -6.93 17.80 0.79
C ALA A 405 -6.01 18.88 1.36
N THR A 406 -6.25 19.30 2.61
CA THR A 406 -5.44 20.35 3.27
C THR A 406 -4.43 19.80 4.28
N GLY A 407 -4.55 18.52 4.66
CA GLY A 407 -3.73 17.87 5.68
C GLY A 407 -4.00 18.41 7.09
N ARG A 408 -5.19 18.94 7.36
CA ARG A 408 -5.53 19.61 8.62
C ARG A 408 -6.68 18.92 9.34
N TRP A 409 -6.59 18.93 10.66
CA TRP A 409 -7.68 18.52 11.54
C TRP A 409 -8.59 19.73 11.83
N ALA A 410 -9.90 19.52 11.74
CA ALA A 410 -10.92 20.52 12.08
C ALA A 410 -11.79 20.00 13.25
N PRO A 411 -12.07 20.83 14.26
CA PRO A 411 -12.90 20.42 15.39
C PRO A 411 -14.36 20.21 14.97
N ALA A 412 -14.98 19.15 15.48
CA ALA A 412 -16.42 18.97 15.48
C ALA A 412 -17.06 19.71 16.66
N ASN A 413 -18.38 19.89 16.62
CA ASN A 413 -19.12 20.48 17.73
C ASN A 413 -19.40 19.45 18.84
N GLY A 414 -18.36 19.11 19.59
CA GLY A 414 -18.42 18.15 20.70
C GLY A 414 -18.21 16.69 20.25
N PRO A 415 -18.76 15.71 20.98
CA PRO A 415 -18.47 14.28 20.76
C PRO A 415 -19.25 13.66 19.60
N ARG A 416 -19.93 14.48 18.78
CA ARG A 416 -20.74 14.03 17.66
C ARG A 416 -20.40 14.85 16.42
N VAL A 417 -20.28 14.18 15.29
CA VAL A 417 -20.05 14.82 13.99
C VAL A 417 -20.95 14.23 12.91
N GLU A 418 -21.54 15.09 12.09
CA GLU A 418 -22.24 14.68 10.88
C GLU A 418 -21.23 14.52 9.74
N LEU A 419 -21.32 13.39 9.03
CA LEU A 419 -20.44 13.03 7.92
C LEU A 419 -21.31 12.86 6.67
N ARG A 420 -21.11 13.75 5.70
CA ARG A 420 -21.66 13.61 4.35
C ARG A 420 -20.61 12.93 3.47
N LEU A 421 -20.89 11.69 3.07
CA LEU A 421 -19.96 10.82 2.36
C LEU A 421 -20.51 10.51 0.97
N ALA A 422 -19.81 10.95 -0.08
CA ALA A 422 -20.10 10.53 -1.45
C ALA A 422 -19.99 9.00 -1.60
N GLY A 423 -20.43 8.47 -2.74
CA GLY A 423 -20.35 7.03 -3.02
C GLY A 423 -18.91 6.51 -2.87
N GLY A 424 -18.69 5.53 -1.98
CA GLY A 424 -17.39 4.91 -1.77
C GLY A 424 -16.39 5.78 -1.00
N ALA A 425 -16.78 7.00 -0.60
CA ALA A 425 -15.91 7.93 0.11
C ALA A 425 -15.80 7.57 1.59
N GLY A 426 -14.74 8.07 2.23
CA GLY A 426 -14.60 8.00 3.68
C GLY A 426 -14.04 9.26 4.30
N LYS A 427 -14.01 9.29 5.63
CA LYS A 427 -13.40 10.33 6.44
C LYS A 427 -12.64 9.70 7.60
N LEU A 428 -11.45 10.24 7.87
CA LEU A 428 -10.71 9.96 9.09
C LEU A 428 -11.17 10.94 10.18
N VAL A 429 -11.54 10.39 11.33
CA VAL A 429 -11.98 11.13 12.52
C VAL A 429 -11.15 10.68 13.71
N ARG A 430 -10.85 11.59 14.63
CA ARG A 430 -10.18 11.26 15.90
C ARG A 430 -10.85 11.90 17.09
N VAL A 431 -10.51 11.39 18.27
CA VAL A 431 -10.71 12.09 19.55
C VAL A 431 -9.80 13.32 19.60
N ALA A 432 -10.38 14.48 19.89
CA ALA A 432 -9.65 15.72 20.07
C ALA A 432 -8.62 15.59 21.20
N ALA A 433 -7.42 16.14 21.00
CA ALA A 433 -6.44 16.24 22.07
C ALA A 433 -7.03 17.11 23.20
N ALA A 434 -6.82 16.69 24.46
CA ALA A 434 -7.19 17.53 25.60
C ALA A 434 -6.52 18.90 25.45
N PRO A 435 -7.21 20.02 25.78
CA PRO A 435 -6.58 21.34 25.77
C PRO A 435 -5.30 21.27 26.60
N ARG A 436 -4.16 21.65 26.02
CA ARG A 436 -2.95 21.82 26.81
C ARG A 436 -3.28 22.87 27.87
N ALA A 437 -3.25 22.48 29.14
CA ALA A 437 -3.29 23.44 30.23
C ALA A 437 -2.12 24.40 30.01
N GLU A 438 -2.42 25.68 29.75
CA GLU A 438 -1.43 26.75 29.75
C GLU A 438 -0.72 26.69 31.10
N ARG A 439 0.60 26.46 31.07
CA ARG A 439 1.46 26.55 32.26
C ARG A 439 2.12 27.90 32.31
#